data_AF-A2E9X7-F1
#
_entry.id   AF-A2E9X7-F1
#
_cell.length_a   1.000
_cell.length_b   1.000
_cell.length_c   1.000
_cell.angle_alpha   90.00
_cell.angle_beta   90.00
_cell.angle_gamma   90.00
#
_symmetry.space_group_name_H-M   'P 1'
#
loop_
_entity.id
_entity.type
_entity.pdbx_description
1 polymer ?
#
loop_
_entity_poly.entity_id
_entity_poly.type
_entity_poly.pdbx_seq_one_letter_code
_entity_poly.pdbx_strand_id
1 'polypeptide(L)'
;MLRSLAFFNALLNQPIKTNGYKIDGTTLKLENEKDYYNYENDLIDKVLSNNIKSVIITCNGWSKKELVTRGFFDTIQEVDISGDDAIIVHSLFTGNTFIQTVRFNTPNIVSIDDNCFTNYTSNMYQKLVFPAF
;
A
#
# COMPACT_ATOMS: atom_id res chain seq x y z
N MET A 1 10.16 -12.86 36.27
CA MET A 1 9.85 -11.53 35.69
C MET A 1 9.73 -11.65 34.17
N LEU A 2 8.61 -12.18 33.66
CA LEU A 2 8.41 -12.47 32.22
C LEU A 2 7.21 -11.71 31.62
N ARG A 3 6.72 -10.68 32.32
CA ARG A 3 5.55 -9.89 31.89
C ARG A 3 5.90 -8.61 31.13
N SER A 4 7.17 -8.23 31.05
CA SER A 4 7.58 -6.97 30.40
C SER A 4 7.69 -7.09 28.88
N LEU A 5 8.34 -8.13 28.32
CA LEU A 5 8.57 -8.20 26.87
C LEU A 5 7.27 -8.36 26.06
N ALA A 6 6.35 -9.21 26.52
CA ALA A 6 5.07 -9.42 25.85
C ALA A 6 4.18 -8.17 25.90
N PHE A 7 4.25 -7.40 27.00
CA PHE A 7 3.51 -6.15 27.15
C PHE A 7 4.13 -5.02 26.31
N PHE A 8 5.46 -4.95 26.22
CA PHE A 8 6.16 -4.02 25.32
C PHE A 8 5.90 -4.34 23.83
N ASN A 9 5.93 -5.61 23.43
CA ASN A 9 5.56 -6.02 22.07
C ASN A 9 4.07 -5.73 21.77
N ALA A 10 3.19 -5.92 22.75
CA ALA A 10 1.77 -5.59 22.61
C ALA A 10 1.52 -4.07 22.53
N LEU A 11 2.33 -3.25 23.20
CA LEU A 11 2.29 -1.78 23.10
C LEU A 11 2.86 -1.25 21.78
N LEU A 12 3.96 -1.85 21.28
CA LEU A 12 4.56 -1.50 19.99
C LEU A 12 3.72 -1.95 18.79
N ASN A 13 2.90 -2.99 18.95
CA ASN A 13 1.96 -3.46 17.93
C ASN A 13 0.57 -2.80 18.04
N GLN A 14 0.39 -1.76 18.88
CA GLN A 14 -0.89 -1.06 18.88
C GLN A 14 -1.04 -0.25 17.60
N PRO A 15 -2.20 -0.31 16.93
CA PRO A 15 -2.40 0.41 15.70
C PRO A 15 -2.30 1.91 15.95
N ILE A 16 -1.31 2.55 15.32
CA ILE A 16 -1.12 4.00 15.39
C ILE A 16 -2.10 4.60 14.40
N LYS A 17 -3.18 5.20 14.92
CA LYS A 17 -4.07 6.03 14.13
C LYS A 17 -3.52 7.45 14.12
N THR A 18 -3.00 7.88 12.97
CA THR A 18 -2.70 9.29 12.74
C THR A 18 -3.96 9.99 12.24
N ASN A 19 -3.94 11.32 12.15
CA ASN A 19 -5.06 12.10 11.60
C ASN A 19 -5.28 11.85 10.09
N GLY A 20 -4.37 11.13 9.41
CA GLY A 20 -4.54 10.67 8.03
C GLY A 20 -4.65 9.15 7.98
N TYR A 21 -3.53 8.45 8.08
CA TYR A 21 -3.42 7.00 7.85
C TYR A 21 -3.36 6.18 9.14
N LYS A 22 -3.56 4.87 9.03
CA LYS A 22 -3.37 3.92 10.15
C LYS A 22 -2.17 3.02 9.89
N ILE A 23 -1.36 2.81 10.91
CA ILE A 23 -0.30 1.80 10.89
C ILE A 23 -0.70 0.68 11.87
N ASP A 24 -0.66 -0.56 11.41
CA ASP A 24 -1.01 -1.76 12.17
C ASP A 24 0.16 -2.75 12.05
N GLY A 25 1.08 -2.71 13.01
CA GLY A 25 2.35 -3.43 12.92
C GLY A 25 3.17 -3.01 11.69
N THR A 26 3.33 -3.94 10.73
CA THR A 26 4.08 -3.72 9.48
C THR A 26 3.19 -3.36 8.29
N THR A 27 1.93 -3.04 8.54
CA THR A 27 0.93 -2.71 7.52
C THR A 27 0.51 -1.26 7.62
N LEU A 28 0.62 -0.52 6.52
CA LEU A 28 0.07 0.82 6.35
C LEU A 28 -1.32 0.72 5.71
N LYS A 29 -2.33 1.39 6.28
CA LYS A 29 -3.70 1.45 5.74
C LYS A 29 -4.03 2.88 5.35
N LEU A 30 -4.34 3.08 4.07
CA LEU A 30 -4.77 4.33 3.46
C LEU A 30 -6.25 4.19 3.10
N GLU A 31 -7.12 4.73 3.95
CA GLU A 31 -8.57 4.48 3.84
C GLU A 31 -9.31 5.59 3.07
N ASN A 32 -8.65 6.72 2.81
CA ASN A 32 -9.24 7.83 2.09
C ASN A 32 -8.24 8.48 1.11
N GLU A 33 -8.77 9.29 0.19
CA GLU A 33 -7.99 9.98 -0.84
C GLU A 33 -6.93 10.93 -0.23
N LYS A 34 -7.27 11.64 0.86
CA LYS A 34 -6.33 12.58 1.48
C LYS A 34 -5.12 11.86 2.07
N ASP A 35 -5.29 10.66 2.63
CA ASP A 35 -4.20 9.86 3.17
C ASP A 35 -3.19 9.53 2.08
N TYR A 36 -3.69 9.19 0.89
CA TYR A 36 -2.89 8.81 -0.26
C TYR A 36 -2.20 10.02 -0.93
N TYR A 37 -2.88 11.16 -1.05
CA TYR A 37 -2.38 12.32 -1.81
C TYR A 37 -1.63 13.36 -0.98
N ASN A 38 -1.94 13.54 0.31
CA ASN A 38 -1.52 14.74 1.04
C ASN A 38 -0.35 14.52 2.00
N TYR A 39 0.06 13.28 2.27
CA TYR A 39 1.06 12.97 3.30
C TYR A 39 2.29 12.23 2.77
N GLU A 40 2.60 12.34 1.48
CA GLU A 40 3.63 11.52 0.82
C GLU A 40 4.98 11.50 1.56
N ASN A 41 5.54 12.66 1.91
CA ASN A 41 6.84 12.72 2.61
C ASN A 41 6.79 12.10 4.02
N ASP A 42 5.75 12.40 4.80
CA ASP A 42 5.57 11.82 6.13
C ASP A 42 5.34 10.30 6.04
N LEU A 43 4.59 9.84 5.04
CA LEU A 43 4.37 8.42 4.78
C LEU A 43 5.67 7.70 4.46
N ILE A 44 6.56 8.27 3.64
CA ILE A 44 7.86 7.68 3.33
C ILE A 44 8.68 7.51 4.61
N ASP A 45 8.82 8.57 5.42
CA ASP A 45 9.57 8.52 6.68
C ASP A 45 9.00 7.48 7.64
N LYS A 46 7.66 7.32 7.68
CA LYS A 46 6.98 6.35 8.52
C LYS A 46 7.13 4.93 8.03
N VAL A 47 7.06 4.72 6.72
CA VAL A 47 7.29 3.42 6.09
C VAL A 47 8.70 2.92 6.39
N LEU A 48 9.70 3.81 6.28
CA LEU A 48 11.08 3.51 6.62
C LEU A 48 11.28 3.26 8.12
N SER A 49 10.77 4.16 8.98
CA SER A 49 11.00 4.07 10.44
C SER A 49 10.26 2.94 11.13
N ASN A 50 9.10 2.52 10.61
CA ASN A 50 8.29 1.43 11.19
C ASN A 50 8.49 0.09 10.48
N ASN A 51 9.42 -0.01 9.53
CA ASN A 51 9.67 -1.22 8.74
C ASN A 51 8.38 -1.77 8.12
N ILE A 52 7.59 -0.88 7.52
CA ILE A 52 6.33 -1.24 6.86
C ILE A 52 6.66 -2.06 5.62
N LYS A 53 6.00 -3.20 5.48
CA LYS A 53 6.18 -4.13 4.35
C LYS A 53 4.93 -4.27 3.49
N SER A 54 3.77 -3.97 4.05
CA SER A 54 2.48 -4.12 3.39
C SER A 54 1.73 -2.79 3.39
N VAL A 55 1.04 -2.48 2.29
CA VAL A 55 0.13 -1.35 2.20
C VAL A 55 -1.24 -1.81 1.73
N ILE A 56 -2.28 -1.31 2.40
CA ILE A 56 -3.68 -1.49 2.04
C ILE A 56 -4.23 -0.14 1.61
N ILE A 57 -4.78 -0.07 0.40
CA ILE A 57 -5.33 1.16 -0.19
C ILE A 57 -6.81 0.93 -0.46
N THR A 58 -7.66 1.78 0.10
CA THR A 58 -9.11 1.75 -0.13
C THR A 58 -9.52 2.95 -0.97
N CYS A 59 -10.06 2.70 -2.16
CA CYS A 59 -10.35 3.73 -3.17
C CYS A 59 -11.78 4.31 -3.11
N ASN A 60 -12.60 3.90 -2.14
CA ASN A 60 -14.01 4.29 -2.07
C ASN A 60 -14.19 5.79 -1.80
N GLY A 61 -15.00 6.45 -2.62
CA GLY A 61 -15.28 7.88 -2.53
C GLY A 61 -14.15 8.78 -3.03
N TRP A 62 -13.19 8.24 -3.80
CA TRP A 62 -12.09 9.05 -4.34
C TRP A 62 -12.59 9.96 -5.46
N SER A 63 -12.25 11.25 -5.36
CA SER A 63 -12.66 12.26 -6.33
C SER A 63 -11.93 12.09 -7.65
N LYS A 64 -10.61 11.84 -7.59
CA LYS A 64 -9.77 11.70 -8.78
C LYS A 64 -9.89 10.36 -9.48
N LYS A 65 -10.32 9.31 -8.76
CA LYS A 65 -10.48 7.94 -9.29
C LYS A 65 -9.23 7.38 -9.99
N GLU A 66 -8.06 7.81 -9.56
CA GLU A 66 -6.78 7.43 -10.14
C GLU A 66 -5.81 6.98 -9.04
N LEU A 67 -5.00 5.96 -9.34
CA LEU A 67 -3.85 5.54 -8.56
C LEU A 67 -2.58 5.91 -9.34
N VAL A 68 -1.64 6.60 -8.70
CA VAL A 68 -0.41 7.12 -9.33
C VAL A 68 0.81 6.73 -8.52
N THR A 69 2.00 6.67 -9.12
CA THR A 69 3.23 6.37 -8.37
C THR A 69 3.42 7.29 -7.16
N ARG A 70 3.95 6.71 -6.09
CA ARG A 70 4.26 7.35 -4.81
C ARG A 70 5.58 6.80 -4.29
N GLY A 71 6.38 7.66 -3.67
CA GLY A 71 7.72 7.27 -3.21
C GLY A 71 7.73 6.14 -2.18
N PHE A 72 6.66 5.96 -1.40
CA PHE A 72 6.59 4.84 -0.45
C PHE A 72 6.45 3.48 -1.15
N PHE A 73 6.01 3.44 -2.42
CA PHE A 73 5.93 2.16 -3.13
C PHE A 73 7.30 1.54 -3.27
N ASP A 74 8.37 2.32 -3.43
CA ASP A 74 9.73 1.82 -3.69
C ASP A 74 10.27 0.85 -2.63
N THR A 75 9.72 0.87 -1.41
CA THR A 75 10.21 0.06 -0.28
C THR A 75 9.23 -1.02 0.17
N ILE A 76 8.03 -1.07 -0.42
CA ILE A 76 6.96 -1.97 -0.01
C ILE A 76 7.09 -3.32 -0.72
N GLN A 77 6.65 -4.39 -0.03
CA GLN A 77 6.68 -5.78 -0.51
C GLN A 77 5.30 -6.28 -0.92
N GLU A 78 4.23 -5.81 -0.26
CA GLU A 78 2.86 -6.25 -0.51
C GLU A 78 1.92 -5.06 -0.66
N VAL A 79 1.10 -5.07 -1.70
CA VAL A 79 0.09 -4.03 -1.95
C VAL A 79 -1.27 -4.69 -2.15
N ASP A 80 -2.24 -4.30 -1.34
CA ASP A 80 -3.64 -4.68 -1.49
C ASP A 80 -4.46 -3.43 -1.81
N ILE A 81 -4.99 -3.37 -3.03
CA ILE A 81 -5.87 -2.30 -3.50
C ILE A 81 -7.30 -2.81 -3.45
N SER A 82 -8.19 -2.07 -2.80
CA SER A 82 -9.60 -2.45 -2.62
C SER A 82 -10.53 -1.28 -2.86
N GLY A 83 -11.77 -1.58 -3.22
CA GLY A 83 -12.83 -0.59 -3.40
C GLY A 83 -13.79 -0.91 -4.52
N ASP A 84 -14.96 -0.29 -4.48
CA ASP A 84 -16.06 -0.46 -5.41
C ASP A 84 -16.10 0.64 -6.48
N ASP A 85 -15.28 1.69 -6.34
CA ASP A 85 -15.23 2.76 -7.33
C ASP A 85 -14.47 2.34 -8.59
N ALA A 86 -14.92 2.89 -9.72
CA ALA A 86 -14.24 2.73 -11.00
C ALA A 86 -12.92 3.51 -10.98
N ILE A 87 -11.78 2.82 -11.00
CA ILE A 87 -10.45 3.45 -10.91
C ILE A 87 -9.57 3.20 -12.12
N ILE A 88 -8.72 4.19 -12.43
CA ILE A 88 -7.63 4.10 -13.38
C ILE A 88 -6.34 3.86 -12.61
N VAL A 89 -5.57 2.85 -13.02
CA VAL A 89 -4.29 2.50 -12.39
C VAL A 89 -3.16 2.96 -13.29
N HIS A 90 -2.46 4.02 -12.91
CA HIS A 90 -1.33 4.50 -13.67
C HIS A 90 -0.06 3.70 -13.40
N SER A 91 1.05 4.17 -13.95
CA SER A 91 2.41 3.75 -13.60
C SER A 91 2.62 3.84 -12.08
N LEU A 92 2.40 2.76 -11.32
CA LEU A 92 2.47 2.76 -9.85
C LEU A 92 3.83 2.37 -9.32
N PHE A 93 4.40 1.30 -9.87
CA PHE A 93 5.52 0.59 -9.28
C PHE A 93 6.80 0.69 -10.13
N THR A 94 6.95 1.80 -10.83
CA THR A 94 8.09 2.04 -11.71
C THR A 94 9.39 2.11 -10.93
N GLY A 95 10.24 1.07 -11.04
CA GLY A 95 11.53 1.02 -10.36
C GLY A 95 11.52 0.40 -8.96
N ASN A 96 10.38 -0.12 -8.50
CA ASN A 96 10.34 -0.90 -7.26
C ASN A 96 11.05 -2.25 -7.47
N THR A 97 11.97 -2.60 -6.57
CA THR A 97 12.69 -3.88 -6.58
C THR A 97 12.30 -4.82 -5.44
N PHE A 98 11.30 -4.47 -4.63
CA PHE A 98 10.96 -5.18 -3.39
C PHE A 98 9.56 -5.79 -3.38
N ILE A 99 8.66 -5.40 -4.29
CA ILE A 99 7.30 -5.95 -4.33
C ILE A 99 7.39 -7.43 -4.66
N GLN A 100 6.59 -8.18 -3.92
CA GLN A 100 6.40 -9.61 -4.06
C GLN A 100 4.96 -9.92 -4.40
N THR A 101 4.01 -9.12 -3.90
CA THR A 101 2.59 -9.33 -4.18
C THR A 101 1.85 -8.02 -4.41
N VAL A 102 1.05 -7.99 -5.47
CA VAL A 102 0.04 -6.94 -5.70
C VAL A 102 -1.30 -7.63 -5.92
N ARG A 103 -2.29 -7.25 -5.11
CA ARG A 103 -3.66 -7.75 -5.22
C ARG A 103 -4.58 -6.59 -5.51
N PHE A 104 -5.33 -6.72 -6.59
CA PHE A 104 -6.42 -5.83 -6.89
C PHE A 104 -7.72 -6.51 -6.48
N ASN A 105 -8.23 -6.14 -5.31
CA ASN A 105 -9.54 -6.56 -4.79
C ASN A 105 -10.60 -5.51 -5.11
N THR A 106 -10.57 -4.97 -6.32
CA THR A 106 -11.58 -4.04 -6.83
C THR A 106 -12.18 -4.62 -8.11
N PRO A 107 -13.50 -4.81 -8.18
CA PRO A 107 -14.14 -5.35 -9.38
C PRO A 107 -14.17 -4.35 -10.54
N ASN A 108 -13.85 -3.07 -10.29
CA ASN A 108 -14.11 -1.96 -11.21
C ASN A 108 -12.83 -1.26 -11.68
N ILE A 109 -11.81 -2.01 -12.11
CA ILE A 109 -10.65 -1.40 -12.76
C ILE A 109 -11.00 -1.01 -14.20
N VAL A 110 -10.94 0.28 -14.50
CA VAL A 110 -11.23 0.83 -15.84
C VAL A 110 -10.08 0.53 -16.79
N SER A 111 -8.85 0.78 -16.35
CA SER A 111 -7.63 0.53 -17.10
C SER A 111 -6.42 0.45 -16.18
N ILE A 112 -5.39 -0.26 -16.64
CA ILE A 112 -4.07 -0.30 -16.02
C ILE A 112 -3.06 0.13 -17.08
N ASP A 113 -2.26 1.16 -16.78
CA ASP A 113 -1.19 1.60 -17.67
C ASP A 113 -0.20 0.45 -17.93
N ASP A 114 0.28 0.32 -19.16
CA ASP A 114 1.28 -0.68 -19.56
C ASP A 114 2.54 -0.61 -18.69
N ASN A 115 2.86 0.58 -18.19
CA ASN A 115 4.03 0.84 -17.36
C ASN A 115 3.79 0.68 -15.85
N CYS A 116 2.62 0.20 -15.43
CA CYS A 116 2.30 -0.06 -14.02
C CYS A 116 3.38 -0.88 -13.31
N PHE A 117 4.06 -1.78 -14.04
CA PHE A 117 5.10 -2.68 -13.56
C PHE A 117 6.44 -2.54 -14.31
N THR A 118 6.75 -1.37 -14.86
CA THR A 118 8.02 -1.18 -15.61
C THR A 118 9.23 -1.16 -14.68
N ASN A 119 10.34 -1.78 -15.12
CA ASN A 119 11.59 -1.97 -14.37
C ASN A 119 11.53 -2.95 -13.19
N TYR A 120 10.52 -3.82 -13.12
CA TYR A 120 10.59 -4.99 -12.26
C TYR A 120 11.64 -5.99 -12.76
N THR A 121 12.53 -6.40 -11.85
CA THR A 121 13.43 -7.51 -12.15
C THR A 121 12.63 -8.82 -12.19
N SER A 122 12.74 -9.55 -13.31
CA SER A 122 11.95 -10.76 -13.63
C SER A 122 12.13 -11.96 -12.69
N ASN A 123 12.93 -11.82 -11.62
CA ASN A 123 13.36 -12.92 -10.76
C ASN A 123 12.60 -13.01 -9.43
N MET A 124 11.65 -12.11 -9.18
CA MET A 124 10.74 -12.22 -8.04
C MET A 124 9.38 -12.68 -8.55
N TYR A 125 9.06 -13.95 -8.28
CA TYR A 125 7.79 -14.57 -8.61
C TYR A 125 6.64 -13.71 -8.04
N GLN A 126 6.01 -12.89 -8.89
CA GLN A 126 4.88 -12.08 -8.49
C GLN A 126 3.59 -12.72 -8.93
N LYS A 127 2.77 -13.05 -7.94
CA LYS A 127 1.38 -13.44 -8.14
C LYS A 127 0.57 -12.15 -8.26
N LEU A 128 0.37 -11.66 -9.47
CA LEU A 128 -0.67 -10.68 -9.75
C LEU A 128 -2.01 -11.37 -9.56
N VAL A 129 -2.76 -10.96 -8.54
CA VAL A 129 -4.11 -11.47 -8.30
C VAL A 129 -5.09 -10.39 -8.74
N PHE A 130 -5.72 -10.64 -9.89
CA PHE A 130 -6.89 -9.91 -10.32
C PHE A 130 -8.15 -10.59 -9.75
N PRO A 131 -9.23 -9.84 -9.51
CA PRO A 131 -10.52 -10.47 -9.28
C PRO A 131 -10.87 -11.26 -10.54
N ALA A 132 -11.51 -12.42 -10.38
CA ALA A 132 -12.06 -13.15 -11.53
C ALA A 132 -13.11 -12.24 -12.20
N PHE A 133 -12.86 -11.85 -13.44
CA PHE A 133 -13.78 -11.07 -14.28
C PHE A 133 -14.99 -11.91 -14.71
#